data_AF-A0A4U9HVF2-F1
#
_entry.id   AF-A0A4U9HVF2-F1
#
_cell.length_a   1.000
_cell.length_b   1.000
_cell.length_c   1.000
_cell.angle_alpha   90.00
_cell.angle_beta   90.00
_cell.angle_gamma   90.00
#
_symmetry.space_group_name_H-M   'P 1'
#
loop_
_entity.id
_entity.type
_entity.pdbx_description
1 polymer ?
#
loop_
_entity_poly.entity_id
_entity_poly.type
_entity_poly.pdbx_seq_one_letter_code
_entity_poly.pdbx_strand_id
1 'polypeptide(L)'
;MTGRAVCNEESEGCAVERLGVGEYLIRGCIGLNSDAAWGGVDGGFDIPKDRNRQPLIWLDYKVNPDGSVLVKTFHRTHPDAPAFARNEISGISEGDPVDIPVDQFVSVRVEMPVDSIWNQRQLEASAAMAETVPEEQPDVQP
;
A
#
# COMPACT_ATOMS: atom_id res chain seq x y z
N MET A 1 -7.89 16.99 11.63
CA MET A 1 -7.05 15.79 11.38
C MET A 1 -7.93 14.72 10.77
N THR A 2 -8.00 14.57 9.45
CA THR A 2 -8.58 13.35 8.87
C THR A 2 -7.99 13.13 7.49
N GLY A 3 -6.99 12.24 7.41
CA GLY A 3 -6.84 11.37 6.26
C GLY A 3 -7.68 10.11 6.55
N ARG A 4 -8.40 9.59 5.56
CA ARG A 4 -9.14 8.33 5.71
C ARG A 4 -8.32 7.22 5.06
N ALA A 5 -8.09 6.15 5.81
CA ALA A 5 -7.52 4.92 5.26
C ALA A 5 -8.56 3.80 5.27
N VAL A 6 -8.40 2.89 4.32
CA VAL A 6 -9.21 1.69 4.18
C VAL A 6 -8.23 0.52 4.04
N CYS A 7 -8.37 -0.48 4.89
CA CYS A 7 -7.61 -1.72 4.82
C CYS A 7 -8.49 -2.79 4.14
N ASN A 8 -7.88 -3.68 3.37
CA ASN A 8 -8.54 -4.91 2.91
C ASN A 8 -8.38 -6.02 3.98
N GLU A 9 -8.87 -7.22 3.69
CA GLU A 9 -8.80 -8.35 4.63
C GLU A 9 -7.35 -8.75 4.96
N GLU A 10 -6.46 -8.76 3.96
CA GLU A 10 -5.05 -9.11 4.15
C GLU A 10 -4.30 -8.12 5.03
N SER A 11 -4.65 -6.83 4.94
CA SER A 11 -4.05 -5.74 5.73
C SER A 11 -4.84 -5.40 7.00
N GLU A 12 -5.75 -6.28 7.44
CA GLU A 12 -6.49 -6.09 8.68
C GLU A 12 -5.53 -5.87 9.86
N GLY A 13 -5.77 -4.81 10.64
CA GLY A 13 -4.88 -4.37 11.72
C GLY A 13 -3.90 -3.27 11.33
N CYS A 14 -3.79 -2.92 10.04
CA CYS A 14 -3.07 -1.70 9.64
C CYS A 14 -3.82 -0.43 10.08
N ALA A 15 -3.04 0.61 10.38
CA ALA A 15 -3.56 1.95 10.68
C ALA A 15 -2.73 3.00 9.95
N VAL A 16 -3.37 4.10 9.54
CA VAL A 16 -2.70 5.22 8.88
C VAL A 16 -2.91 6.50 9.68
N GLU A 17 -1.82 7.19 9.97
CA GLU A 17 -1.80 8.45 10.69
C GLU A 17 -1.27 9.57 9.77
N ARG A 18 -2.01 10.67 9.62
CA ARG A 18 -1.51 11.85 8.91
C ARG A 18 -0.70 12.71 9.86
N LEU A 19 0.62 12.71 9.69
CA LEU A 19 1.56 13.47 10.52
C LEU A 19 1.63 14.94 10.14
N GLY A 20 1.50 15.24 8.84
CA GLY A 20 1.68 16.57 8.26
C GLY A 20 1.05 16.69 6.88
N VAL A 21 1.24 17.83 6.22
CA VAL A 21 0.84 18.00 4.81
C VAL A 21 1.66 17.06 3.96
N GLY A 22 0.99 16.14 3.27
CA GLY A 22 1.65 15.15 2.43
C GLY A 22 2.49 14.13 3.19
N GLU A 23 2.30 13.95 4.50
CA GLU A 23 3.03 12.95 5.30
C GLU A 23 2.08 11.99 6.01
N TYR A 24 2.19 10.70 5.68
CA TYR A 24 1.30 9.64 6.16
C TYR A 24 2.11 8.46 6.68
N LEU A 25 1.87 8.04 7.92
CA LEU A 25 2.55 6.90 8.53
C LEU A 25 1.62 5.69 8.61
N ILE A 26 2.04 4.59 8.01
CA ILE A 26 1.35 3.30 8.03
C ILE A 26 1.99 2.42 9.10
N ARG A 27 1.17 1.92 10.02
CA ARG A 27 1.56 1.01 11.12
C ARG A 27 0.82 -0.32 11.01
N GLY A 28 1.33 -1.36 11.67
CA GLY A 28 0.74 -2.70 11.66
C GLY A 28 1.27 -3.62 10.55
N CYS A 29 2.21 -3.12 9.75
CA CYS A 29 2.95 -3.87 8.73
C CYS A 29 4.45 -3.94 9.10
N ILE A 30 5.20 -4.78 8.37
CA ILE A 30 6.65 -4.96 8.53
C ILE A 30 7.48 -4.42 7.36
N GLY A 31 6.85 -3.59 6.52
CA GLY A 31 7.48 -2.94 5.36
C GLY A 31 6.59 -2.98 4.13
N LEU A 32 7.20 -2.76 2.98
CA LEU A 32 6.54 -2.95 1.69
C LEU A 32 6.51 -4.42 1.31
N ASN A 33 5.43 -4.82 0.63
CA ASN A 33 5.35 -6.16 0.09
C ASN A 33 6.45 -6.37 -0.97
N SER A 34 7.18 -7.47 -0.87
CA SER A 34 8.38 -7.75 -1.70
C SER A 34 8.10 -8.49 -3.00
N ASP A 35 6.84 -8.76 -3.33
CA ASP A 35 6.45 -9.48 -4.55
C ASP A 35 6.84 -8.67 -5.82
N ALA A 36 7.73 -9.26 -6.62
CA ALA A 36 8.23 -8.69 -7.86
C ALA A 36 7.13 -8.44 -8.91
N ALA A 37 5.99 -9.13 -8.83
CA ALA A 37 4.85 -8.92 -9.71
C ALA A 37 4.20 -7.53 -9.53
N TRP A 38 4.56 -6.81 -8.45
CA TRP A 38 3.81 -5.65 -7.98
C TRP A 38 4.67 -4.42 -7.71
N GLY A 39 5.60 -4.11 -8.61
CA GLY A 39 6.45 -2.91 -8.51
C GLY A 39 7.90 -3.19 -8.17
N GLY A 40 8.28 -4.46 -8.06
CA GLY A 40 9.66 -4.85 -7.76
C GLY A 40 10.11 -4.42 -6.37
N VAL A 41 11.42 -4.34 -6.18
CA VAL A 41 12.06 -3.95 -4.90
C VAL A 41 11.71 -2.52 -4.45
N ASP A 42 11.23 -1.67 -5.35
CA ASP A 42 10.97 -0.24 -5.08
C ASP A 42 9.49 0.11 -4.82
N GLY A 43 8.60 -0.89 -4.74
CA GLY A 43 7.36 -0.77 -3.97
C GLY A 43 6.04 -0.79 -4.75
N GLY A 44 5.08 -1.55 -4.22
CA GLY A 44 3.70 -1.67 -4.71
C GLY A 44 2.82 -0.48 -4.37
N PHE A 45 3.18 0.68 -4.92
CA PHE A 45 2.38 1.90 -4.88
C PHE A 45 1.58 2.07 -6.17
N ASP A 46 0.32 2.51 -6.05
CA ASP A 46 -0.40 3.15 -7.16
C ASP A 46 -0.83 4.55 -6.72
N ILE A 47 -0.48 5.53 -7.53
CA ILE A 47 -0.66 6.96 -7.22
C ILE A 47 -1.80 7.58 -8.05
N PRO A 48 -2.48 8.61 -7.51
CA PRO A 48 -3.47 9.42 -8.20
C PRO A 48 -3.05 9.87 -9.60
N LYS A 49 -3.95 9.71 -10.58
CA LYS A 49 -3.76 10.11 -11.98
C LYS A 49 -4.95 10.93 -12.46
N ASP A 50 -4.72 11.86 -13.37
CA ASP A 50 -5.78 12.61 -14.03
C ASP A 50 -6.48 11.78 -15.14
N ARG A 51 -7.49 12.36 -15.77
CA ARG A 51 -8.21 11.76 -16.92
C ARG A 51 -7.33 11.43 -18.13
N ASN A 52 -6.14 12.01 -18.22
CA ASN A 52 -5.15 11.78 -19.27
C ASN A 52 -4.05 10.80 -18.84
N ARG A 53 -4.21 10.14 -17.68
CA ARG A 53 -3.22 9.24 -17.04
C ARG A 53 -1.93 9.94 -16.61
N GLN A 54 -1.94 11.25 -16.44
CA GLN A 54 -0.82 12.01 -15.88
C GLN A 54 -0.85 11.91 -14.35
N PRO A 55 0.25 11.51 -13.69
CA PRO A 55 0.28 11.43 -12.22
C PRO A 55 0.13 12.81 -11.58
N LEU A 56 -0.69 12.90 -10.53
CA LEU A 56 -0.99 14.18 -9.87
C LEU A 56 -0.01 14.54 -8.75
N ILE A 57 0.73 13.55 -8.27
CA ILE A 57 1.70 13.70 -7.19
C ILE A 57 3.00 12.97 -7.51
N TRP A 58 4.08 13.40 -6.87
CA TRP A 58 5.24 12.57 -6.60
C TRP A 58 5.03 11.83 -5.29
N LEU A 59 5.62 10.64 -5.18
CA LEU A 59 5.62 9.84 -3.96
C LEU A 59 7.06 9.49 -3.62
N ASP A 60 7.42 9.73 -2.37
CA ASP A 60 8.62 9.21 -1.74
C ASP A 60 8.21 8.41 -0.50
N TYR A 61 9.07 7.53 -0.02
CA TYR A 61 8.77 6.73 1.15
C TYR A 61 10.01 6.34 1.95
N LYS A 62 9.77 5.96 3.20
CA LYS A 62 10.78 5.37 4.08
C LYS A 62 10.15 4.25 4.89
N VAL A 63 10.81 3.09 4.91
CA VAL A 63 10.52 2.04 5.88
C VAL A 63 11.32 2.31 7.14
N ASN A 64 10.64 2.39 8.28
CA ASN A 64 11.25 2.58 9.59
C ASN A 64 11.78 1.25 10.14
N PRO A 65 12.69 1.27 11.14
CA PRO A 65 13.24 0.04 11.73
C PRO A 65 12.18 -0.87 12.38
N ASP A 66 11.03 -0.32 12.79
CA ASP A 66 9.89 -1.07 13.33
C ASP A 66 8.97 -1.64 12.24
N GLY A 67 9.32 -1.48 10.97
CA GLY A 67 8.54 -1.93 9.82
C GLY A 67 7.46 -0.94 9.35
N SER A 68 7.18 0.11 10.13
CA SER A 68 6.20 1.13 9.71
C SER A 68 6.67 1.87 8.45
N VAL A 69 5.72 2.25 7.59
CA VAL A 69 6.01 2.90 6.30
C VAL A 69 5.58 4.35 6.35
N LEU A 70 6.53 5.27 6.26
CA LEU A 70 6.28 6.69 6.07
C LEU A 70 6.16 7.00 4.59
N VAL A 71 4.98 7.42 4.14
CA VAL A 71 4.70 7.88 2.79
C VAL A 71 4.71 9.40 2.75
N LYS A 72 5.39 9.96 1.75
CA LYS A 72 5.48 11.40 1.49
C LYS A 72 4.98 11.72 0.10
N THR A 73 4.15 12.75 -0.02
CA THR A 73 3.54 13.16 -1.29
C THR A 73 3.83 14.61 -1.61
N PHE A 74 4.16 14.88 -2.88
CA PHE A 74 4.53 16.21 -3.36
C PHE A 74 3.77 16.56 -4.62
N HIS A 75 3.55 17.85 -4.85
CA HIS A 75 2.84 18.35 -6.00
C HIS A 75 3.62 18.04 -7.29
N ARG A 76 2.91 17.56 -8.31
CA ARG A 76 3.49 17.25 -9.62
C ARG A 76 2.73 17.97 -10.73
N THR A 77 3.41 18.87 -11.40
CA THR A 77 2.93 19.60 -12.57
C THR A 77 3.44 18.94 -13.86
N HIS A 78 2.81 19.30 -14.97
CA HIS A 78 3.15 18.83 -16.32
C HIS A 78 3.31 20.04 -17.24
N PRO A 79 4.45 20.76 -17.23
CA PRO A 79 4.61 22.03 -17.94
C PRO A 79 4.44 21.90 -19.46
N ASP A 80 4.78 20.73 -20.01
CA ASP A 80 4.66 20.42 -21.45
C ASP A 80 3.22 20.06 -21.86
N ALA A 81 2.30 19.88 -20.91
CA ALA A 81 0.89 19.64 -21.19
C ALA A 81 0.16 20.94 -21.57
N PRO A 82 -0.99 20.86 -22.28
CA PRO A 82 -1.88 22.00 -22.44
C PRO A 82 -2.29 22.60 -21.10
N ALA A 83 -2.51 23.92 -21.03
CA ALA A 83 -2.77 24.65 -19.77
C ALA A 83 -3.83 23.99 -18.85
N PHE A 84 -4.90 23.43 -19.43
CA PHE A 84 -5.98 22.77 -18.68
C PHE A 84 -5.60 21.41 -18.06
N ALA A 85 -4.41 20.88 -18.39
CA ALA A 85 -3.93 19.54 -18.04
C ALA A 85 -2.56 19.57 -17.32
N ARG A 86 -2.06 20.75 -16.95
CA ARG A 86 -0.75 20.91 -16.30
C ARG A 86 -0.74 20.56 -14.82
N ASN A 87 -1.92 20.36 -14.22
CA ASN A 87 -2.07 20.19 -12.78
C ASN A 87 -1.46 21.35 -11.99
N GLU A 88 -1.66 22.61 -12.40
CA GLU A 88 -1.17 23.78 -11.65
C GLU A 88 -2.14 24.13 -10.50
N ILE A 89 -1.62 24.29 -9.28
CA ILE A 89 -2.38 24.74 -8.10
C ILE A 89 -1.84 26.09 -7.65
N SER A 90 -2.72 27.08 -7.49
CA SER A 90 -2.32 28.42 -7.06
C SER A 90 -1.60 28.39 -5.71
N GLY A 91 -0.36 28.88 -5.68
CA GLY A 91 0.45 28.96 -4.46
C GLY A 91 1.18 27.67 -4.07
N ILE A 92 1.17 26.65 -4.93
CA ILE A 92 1.91 25.39 -4.73
C ILE A 92 2.79 25.15 -5.95
N SER A 93 4.08 24.92 -5.72
CA SER A 93 5.08 24.69 -6.76
C SER A 93 5.29 23.20 -7.03
N GLU A 94 5.87 22.85 -8.18
CA GLU A 94 6.42 21.51 -8.43
C GLU A 94 7.30 21.07 -7.26
N GLY A 95 7.01 19.91 -6.68
CA GLY A 95 7.77 19.34 -5.57
C GLY A 95 7.41 19.86 -4.18
N ASP A 96 6.49 20.82 -4.04
CA ASP A 96 6.02 21.25 -2.71
C ASP A 96 5.18 20.13 -2.04
N PRO A 97 5.29 19.93 -0.71
CA PRO A 97 4.46 18.95 -0.01
C PRO A 97 2.97 19.22 -0.19
N VAL A 98 2.21 18.19 -0.57
CA VAL A 98 0.76 18.30 -0.77
C VAL A 98 0.06 17.02 -0.31
N ASP A 99 -1.14 17.16 0.24
CA ASP A 99 -1.96 16.01 0.56
C ASP A 99 -2.49 15.29 -0.69
N ILE A 100 -2.85 14.01 -0.52
CA ILE A 100 -3.54 13.22 -1.54
C ILE A 100 -4.86 13.95 -1.91
N PRO A 101 -5.19 14.12 -3.21
CA PRO A 101 -6.45 14.75 -3.61
C PRO A 101 -7.67 14.08 -2.99
N VAL A 102 -8.65 14.87 -2.52
CA VAL A 102 -9.77 14.43 -1.68
C VAL A 102 -10.57 13.25 -2.27
N ASP A 103 -10.71 13.18 -3.59
CA ASP A 103 -11.48 12.15 -4.29
C ASP A 103 -10.61 11.02 -4.88
N GLN A 104 -9.34 10.96 -4.51
CA GLN A 104 -8.39 9.95 -4.97
C GLN A 104 -7.67 9.29 -3.79
N PHE A 105 -6.96 8.20 -4.07
CA PHE A 105 -6.24 7.43 -3.06
C PHE A 105 -4.85 7.07 -3.58
N VAL A 106 -3.93 6.87 -2.64
CA VAL A 106 -2.69 6.12 -2.88
C VAL A 106 -2.94 4.71 -2.38
N SER A 107 -2.78 3.73 -3.25
CA SER A 107 -2.76 2.32 -2.85
C SER A 107 -1.36 1.96 -2.41
N VAL A 108 -1.23 1.32 -1.26
CA VAL A 108 0.05 0.83 -0.74
C VAL A 108 -0.07 -0.65 -0.46
N ARG A 109 0.83 -1.44 -1.04
CA ARG A 109 1.00 -2.84 -0.67
C ARG A 109 2.04 -2.98 0.40
N VAL A 110 1.63 -3.58 1.51
CA VAL A 110 2.45 -3.76 2.69
C VAL A 110 2.68 -5.24 2.94
N GLU A 111 3.82 -5.55 3.55
CA GLU A 111 4.09 -6.88 4.07
C GLU A 111 3.50 -6.98 5.47
N MET A 112 2.72 -8.03 5.73
CA MET A 112 2.06 -8.23 7.02
C MET A 112 2.85 -9.21 7.86
N PRO A 113 2.96 -8.99 9.19
CA PRO A 113 3.67 -9.92 10.05
C PRO A 113 2.98 -11.28 10.09
N VAL A 114 3.74 -12.33 10.40
CA VAL A 114 3.25 -13.73 10.44
C VAL A 114 2.12 -13.91 11.46
N ASP A 115 2.13 -13.14 12.54
CA ASP A 115 1.12 -13.11 13.58
C ASP A 115 -0.03 -12.11 13.31
N SER A 116 -0.12 -11.57 12.09
CA SER A 116 -1.27 -10.75 11.69
C SER A 116 -2.56 -11.57 11.69
N ILE A 117 -3.69 -10.86 11.87
CA ILE A 117 -5.02 -11.45 11.94
C ILE A 117 -5.30 -12.35 10.72
N TRP A 118 -4.96 -11.88 9.53
CA TRP A 118 -5.13 -12.63 8.30
C TRP A 118 -4.25 -13.89 8.25
N ASN A 119 -2.94 -13.75 8.51
CA ASN A 119 -2.00 -14.86 8.42
C ASN A 119 -2.31 -15.96 9.44
N GLN A 120 -2.77 -15.59 10.65
CA GLN A 120 -3.23 -16.56 11.65
C GLN A 120 -4.47 -17.32 11.19
N ARG A 121 -5.48 -16.63 10.63
CA ARG A 121 -6.67 -17.28 10.05
C ARG A 121 -6.32 -18.25 8.93
N GLN A 122 -5.38 -17.89 8.05
CA GLN A 122 -4.89 -18.78 6.98
C GLN A 122 -4.16 -20.00 7.54
N LEU A 123 -3.34 -19.82 8.57
CA LEU A 123 -2.61 -20.91 9.21
C LEU A 123 -3.57 -21.91 9.87
N GLU A 124 -4.55 -21.44 10.64
CA GLU A 124 -5.58 -22.26 11.27
C GLU A 124 -6.41 -23.03 10.23
N ALA A 125 -6.84 -22.36 9.16
CA ALA A 125 -7.58 -23.01 8.07
C ALA A 125 -6.73 -24.09 7.39
N SER A 126 -5.44 -23.83 7.17
CA SER A 126 -4.53 -24.81 6.55
C SER A 126 -4.29 -26.03 7.44
N ALA A 127 -4.18 -25.83 8.76
CA ALA A 127 -4.00 -26.89 9.73
C ALA A 127 -5.25 -27.78 9.82
N ALA A 128 -6.44 -27.18 9.90
CA ALA A 128 -7.70 -27.91 9.91
C ALA A 128 -7.90 -28.75 8.63
N MET A 129 -7.50 -28.23 7.46
CA MET A 129 -7.56 -28.99 6.21
C MET A 129 -6.59 -30.17 6.22
N ALA A 130 -5.35 -30.00 6.71
CA ALA A 130 -4.36 -31.07 6.79
C ALA A 130 -4.80 -32.24 7.69
N GLU A 131 -5.50 -31.95 8.80
CA GLU A 131 -6.05 -32.99 9.69
C GLU A 131 -7.20 -33.79 9.05
N THR A 132 -7.85 -33.24 8.02
CA THR A 132 -9.00 -33.90 7.35
C THR A 132 -8.61 -34.77 6.16
N VAL A 133 -7.34 -34.79 5.74
CA VAL A 133 -6.85 -35.66 4.66
C VAL A 133 -6.45 -37.01 5.27
N PRO A 134 -7.17 -38.13 5.01
CA PRO A 134 -6.76 -39.43 5.52
C PRO A 134 -5.45 -39.87 4.84
N GLU A 135 -4.52 -40.46 5.59
CA GLU A 135 -3.37 -41.18 5.02
C GLU A 135 -3.89 -42.24 4.04
N GLU A 136 -3.49 -42.18 2.77
CA GLU A 136 -3.68 -43.29 1.83
C GLU A 136 -3.00 -44.53 2.43
N GLN A 137 -3.80 -45.55 2.77
CA GLN A 137 -3.27 -46.85 3.19
C GLN A 137 -2.49 -47.46 2.02
N PRO A 138 -1.22 -47.86 2.21
CA PRO A 138 -0.47 -48.50 1.15
C PRO A 138 -1.16 -49.80 0.77
N ASP A 139 -1.42 -49.95 -0.53
CA ASP A 139 -2.13 -51.06 -1.15
C ASP A 139 -1.38 -52.38 -0.85
N VAL A 140 -1.82 -53.12 0.18
CA VAL A 140 -1.27 -54.43 0.52
C VAL A 140 -1.87 -55.44 -0.47
N GLN A 141 -1.14 -55.70 -1.56
CA GLN A 141 -1.50 -56.75 -2.50
C GLN A 141 -1.13 -58.15 -1.94
N PRO A 142 -1.97 -59.16 -2.20
CA PRO A 142 -1.93 -60.49 -1.54
C PRO A 142 -0.80 -61.41 -1.99
#